data_AF-A0A7R9T8D3-F1
#
_entry.id   AF-A0A7R9T8D3-F1
#
_cell.length_a   1.000
_cell.length_b   1.000
_cell.length_c   1.000
_cell.angle_alpha   90.00
_cell.angle_beta   90.00
_cell.angle_gamma   90.00
#
_symmetry.space_group_name_H-M   'P 1'
#
loop_
_entity.id
_entity.type
_entity.pdbx_description
1 polymer ?
#
loop_
_entity_poly.entity_id
_entity_poly.type
_entity_poly.pdbx_seq_one_letter_code
_entity_poly.pdbx_strand_id
1 'polypeptide(L)'
;AALWAFRAAVPALGGATRAALRRGLLQLVQNVCLLRDPDEERRFYPRILVERTQSFGALDERTQQALSNLYRSYFFERQDDLWAANARRTIPALMGATRMLVCGEDLGMLPTCCPPTLRSLGLLGLRIQRMPVGEGEFGEPADYPYLSVCSPSCHDTTPTRAWWEEDHARAGRLWRDCLGREGEPPRRATPEVVRAVVEQHMRSPSMWAVFPLQDLYALSARHAGGVPASAETINDPTNPKHYWRLRFHVALEELLADEGWLAELRGLVRDGGRQHGERA
;
A
#
# COMPACT_ATOMS: atom_id res chain seq x y z
N ALA A 1 -40.35 -22.90 -3.26
CA ALA A 1 -39.74 -24.13 -3.82
C ALA A 1 -38.23 -23.98 -4.05
N ALA A 2 -37.77 -23.05 -4.91
CA ALA A 2 -36.35 -22.91 -5.24
C ALA A 2 -35.41 -22.56 -4.06
N LEU A 3 -35.82 -21.65 -3.18
CA LEU A 3 -35.05 -21.28 -1.96
C LEU A 3 -34.88 -22.44 -0.98
N TRP A 4 -35.87 -23.33 -0.90
CA TRP A 4 -35.84 -24.51 -0.04
C TRP A 4 -34.94 -25.60 -0.61
N ALA A 5 -35.05 -25.88 -1.91
CA ALA A 5 -34.16 -26.79 -2.62
C ALA A 5 -32.69 -26.32 -2.56
N PHE A 6 -32.45 -25.02 -2.69
CA PHE A 6 -31.13 -24.43 -2.53
C PHE A 6 -30.57 -24.62 -1.12
N ARG A 7 -31.35 -24.31 -0.07
CA ARG A 7 -30.94 -24.50 1.33
C ARG A 7 -30.63 -25.97 1.66
N ALA A 8 -31.36 -26.92 1.08
CA ALA A 8 -31.12 -28.36 1.28
C ALA A 8 -29.87 -28.87 0.54
N ALA A 9 -29.54 -28.30 -0.63
CA ALA A 9 -28.42 -28.74 -1.45
C ALA A 9 -27.06 -28.14 -1.03
N VAL A 10 -27.04 -26.92 -0.48
CA VAL A 10 -25.81 -26.21 -0.11
C VAL A 10 -24.89 -26.99 0.85
N PRO A 11 -25.39 -27.66 1.91
CA PRO A 11 -24.55 -28.47 2.81
C PRO A 11 -23.86 -29.65 2.12
N ALA A 12 -24.46 -30.19 1.04
CA ALA A 12 -23.93 -31.32 0.29
C ALA A 12 -22.85 -30.91 -0.75
N LEU A 13 -22.70 -29.62 -1.04
CA LEU A 13 -21.66 -29.12 -1.94
C LEU A 13 -20.27 -29.20 -1.30
N GLY A 14 -19.24 -29.55 -2.07
CA GLY A 14 -17.85 -29.50 -1.60
C GLY A 14 -17.43 -28.09 -1.15
N GLY A 15 -16.44 -28.00 -0.26
CA GLY A 15 -15.99 -26.73 0.34
C GLY A 15 -15.58 -25.67 -0.69
N ALA A 16 -14.87 -26.08 -1.75
CA ALA A 16 -14.47 -25.19 -2.84
C ALA A 16 -15.67 -24.64 -3.63
N THR A 17 -16.64 -25.50 -3.95
CA THR A 17 -17.87 -25.13 -4.66
C THR A 17 -18.72 -24.16 -3.85
N ARG A 18 -18.87 -24.40 -2.53
CA ARG A 18 -19.56 -23.47 -1.63
C ARG A 18 -18.88 -22.10 -1.59
N ALA A 19 -17.54 -22.08 -1.55
CA ALA A 19 -16.79 -20.83 -1.56
C ALA A 19 -16.96 -20.06 -2.88
N ALA A 20 -16.92 -20.74 -4.03
CA ALA A 20 -17.16 -20.14 -5.34
C ALA A 20 -18.59 -19.59 -5.47
N LEU A 21 -19.59 -20.36 -5.07
CA LEU A 21 -21.00 -19.94 -5.07
C LEU A 21 -21.22 -18.72 -4.16
N ARG A 22 -20.65 -18.74 -2.95
CA ARG A 22 -20.71 -17.59 -2.03
C ARG A 22 -20.09 -16.35 -2.66
N ARG A 23 -18.92 -16.46 -3.31
CA ARG A 23 -18.29 -15.32 -4.00
C ARG A 23 -19.19 -14.77 -5.11
N GLY A 24 -19.74 -15.62 -5.97
CA GLY A 24 -20.65 -15.20 -7.04
C GLY A 24 -21.90 -14.50 -6.52
N LEU A 25 -22.53 -15.02 -5.47
CA LEU A 25 -23.69 -14.38 -4.84
C LEU A 25 -23.34 -13.03 -4.21
N LEU A 26 -22.18 -12.92 -3.54
CA LEU A 26 -21.72 -11.64 -3.00
C LEU A 26 -21.44 -10.61 -4.11
N GLN A 27 -20.83 -11.04 -5.22
CA GLN A 27 -20.62 -10.18 -6.38
C GLN A 27 -21.95 -9.64 -6.93
N LEU A 28 -22.97 -10.50 -7.04
CA LEU A 28 -24.31 -10.07 -7.49
C LEU A 28 -24.95 -9.07 -6.53
N VAL A 29 -24.90 -9.33 -5.23
CA VAL A 29 -25.45 -8.42 -4.20
C VAL A 29 -24.72 -7.06 -4.21
N GLN A 30 -23.41 -7.06 -4.48
CA GLN A 30 -22.59 -5.86 -4.52
C GLN A 30 -22.67 -5.11 -5.86
N ASN A 31 -23.27 -5.69 -6.90
CA ASN A 31 -23.41 -5.08 -8.22
C ASN A 31 -24.61 -4.13 -8.26
N VAL A 32 -24.48 -3.01 -7.56
CA VAL A 32 -25.51 -1.95 -7.48
C VAL A 32 -24.84 -0.58 -7.60
N CYS A 33 -25.54 0.42 -8.13
CA CYS A 33 -24.99 1.77 -8.23
C CYS A 33 -25.15 2.59 -6.93
N LEU A 34 -26.24 2.33 -6.22
CA LEU A 34 -26.64 3.05 -5.02
C LEU A 34 -26.92 2.05 -3.90
N LEU A 35 -26.51 2.40 -2.69
CA LEU A 35 -26.79 1.67 -1.47
C LEU A 35 -27.94 2.38 -0.74
N ARG A 36 -28.93 1.62 -0.30
CA ARG A 36 -30.06 2.15 0.46
C ARG A 36 -29.61 2.46 1.89
N ASP A 37 -30.07 3.59 2.41
CA ASP A 37 -29.88 3.96 3.81
C ASP A 37 -30.64 2.96 4.73
N PRO A 38 -30.00 2.44 5.79
CA PRO A 38 -30.62 1.44 6.66
C PRO A 38 -31.78 2.00 7.50
N ASP A 39 -31.78 3.30 7.78
CA ASP A 39 -32.74 3.97 8.67
C ASP A 39 -33.82 4.72 7.88
N GLU A 40 -33.46 5.26 6.70
CA GLU A 40 -34.36 6.05 5.87
C GLU A 40 -34.64 5.41 4.51
N GLU A 41 -35.79 4.76 4.38
CA GLU A 41 -36.14 3.92 3.22
C GLU A 41 -36.01 4.59 1.85
N ARG A 42 -36.21 5.91 1.78
CA ARG A 42 -36.16 6.72 0.54
C ARG A 42 -34.79 7.34 0.27
N ARG A 43 -33.79 7.11 1.12
CA ARG A 43 -32.44 7.67 0.96
C ARG A 43 -31.49 6.63 0.40
N PHE A 44 -30.55 7.14 -0.38
CA PHE A 44 -29.52 6.36 -1.02
C PHE A 44 -28.20 7.12 -1.01
N TYR A 45 -27.10 6.40 -0.92
CA TYR A 45 -25.76 6.92 -1.11
C TYR A 45 -25.04 6.18 -2.23
N PRO A 46 -24.13 6.83 -2.97
CA PRO A 46 -23.37 6.18 -4.02
C PRO A 46 -22.54 5.02 -3.47
N ARG A 47 -22.46 3.92 -4.23
CA ARG A 47 -21.53 2.83 -3.92
C ARG A 47 -20.10 3.32 -4.15
N ILE A 48 -19.19 2.97 -3.24
CA ILE A 48 -17.75 3.19 -3.46
C ILE A 48 -17.29 2.46 -4.74
N LEU A 49 -16.48 3.10 -5.58
CA LEU A 49 -16.06 2.56 -6.89
C LEU A 49 -17.24 2.14 -7.78
N VAL A 50 -18.32 2.95 -7.81
CA VAL A 50 -19.54 2.69 -8.59
C VAL A 50 -19.25 2.38 -10.06
N GLU A 51 -18.27 3.08 -10.64
CA GLU A 51 -17.87 2.96 -12.05
C GLU A 51 -17.30 1.58 -12.41
N ARG A 52 -16.87 0.81 -11.39
CA ARG A 52 -16.38 -0.57 -11.57
C ARG A 52 -17.50 -1.62 -11.58
N THR A 53 -18.76 -1.22 -11.41
CA THR A 53 -19.90 -2.16 -11.41
C THR A 53 -20.42 -2.40 -12.81
N GLN A 54 -20.88 -3.63 -13.08
CA GLN A 54 -21.57 -3.94 -14.34
C GLN A 54 -22.89 -3.17 -14.43
N SER A 55 -23.56 -2.95 -13.29
CA SER A 55 -24.79 -2.14 -13.26
C SER A 55 -24.56 -0.72 -13.71
N PHE A 56 -23.44 -0.08 -13.36
CA PHE A 56 -23.10 1.25 -13.86
C PHE A 56 -22.85 1.23 -15.37
N GLY A 57 -22.05 0.27 -15.84
CA GLY A 57 -21.75 0.11 -17.27
C GLY A 57 -22.98 -0.19 -18.14
N ALA A 58 -24.06 -0.69 -17.55
CA ALA A 58 -25.32 -0.95 -18.24
C ALA A 58 -26.25 0.28 -18.34
N LEU A 59 -25.92 1.39 -17.67
CA LEU A 59 -26.68 2.64 -17.73
C LEU A 59 -26.37 3.42 -19.01
N ASP A 60 -27.28 4.29 -19.43
CA ASP A 60 -27.02 5.25 -20.50
C ASP A 60 -26.00 6.32 -20.06
N GLU A 61 -25.32 6.92 -21.03
CA GLU A 61 -24.22 7.88 -20.82
C GLU A 61 -24.63 9.06 -19.94
N ARG A 62 -25.86 9.58 -20.11
CA ARG A 62 -26.35 10.70 -19.30
C ARG A 62 -26.51 10.29 -17.83
N THR A 63 -27.05 9.10 -17.57
CA THR A 63 -27.18 8.58 -16.20
C THR A 63 -25.83 8.26 -15.59
N GLN A 64 -24.90 7.68 -16.36
CA GLN A 64 -23.51 7.45 -15.92
C GLN A 64 -22.86 8.77 -15.47
N GLN A 65 -22.92 9.81 -16.30
CA GLN A 65 -22.36 11.12 -15.96
C GLN A 65 -22.99 11.73 -14.70
N ALA A 66 -24.32 11.64 -14.57
CA ALA A 66 -25.01 12.14 -13.39
C ALA A 66 -24.59 11.40 -12.11
N LEU A 67 -24.44 10.08 -12.17
CA LEU A 67 -23.98 9.27 -11.05
C LEU A 67 -22.51 9.51 -10.73
N SER A 68 -21.62 9.66 -11.72
CA SER A 68 -20.21 10.01 -11.50
C SER A 68 -20.08 11.38 -10.83
N ASN A 69 -20.88 12.36 -11.22
CA ASN A 69 -20.92 13.68 -10.58
C ASN A 69 -21.41 13.58 -9.13
N LEU A 70 -22.48 12.80 -8.87
CA LEU A 70 -22.99 12.56 -7.52
C LEU A 70 -21.95 11.85 -6.65
N TYR A 71 -21.30 10.82 -7.20
CA TYR A 71 -20.24 10.05 -6.56
C TYR A 71 -19.07 10.96 -6.16
N ARG A 72 -18.57 11.77 -7.12
CA ARG A 72 -17.50 12.74 -6.86
C ARG A 72 -17.87 13.71 -5.76
N SER A 73 -19.05 14.33 -5.88
CA SER A 73 -19.55 15.29 -4.90
C SER A 73 -19.64 14.66 -3.51
N TYR A 74 -20.19 13.44 -3.41
CA TYR A 74 -20.40 12.77 -2.13
C TYR A 74 -19.11 12.38 -1.42
N PHE A 75 -18.16 11.77 -2.12
CA PHE A 75 -16.96 11.21 -1.49
C PHE A 75 -15.76 12.15 -1.43
N PHE A 76 -15.66 13.13 -2.33
CA PHE A 76 -14.43 13.91 -2.52
C PHE A 76 -14.60 15.44 -2.45
N GLU A 77 -15.82 15.95 -2.26
CA GLU A 77 -16.06 17.41 -2.29
C GLU A 77 -16.87 17.89 -1.07
N ARG A 78 -18.00 17.25 -0.75
CA ARG A 78 -18.98 17.79 0.23
C ARG A 78 -18.43 17.96 1.64
N GLN A 79 -17.50 17.12 2.06
CA GLN A 79 -17.03 17.06 3.44
C GLN A 79 -15.64 17.65 3.63
N ASP A 80 -14.99 18.11 2.56
CA ASP A 80 -13.59 18.51 2.58
C ASP A 80 -13.34 19.67 3.55
N ASP A 81 -14.20 20.70 3.55
CA ASP A 81 -14.09 21.83 4.47
C ASP A 81 -14.33 21.41 5.93
N LEU A 82 -15.33 20.56 6.17
CA LEU A 82 -15.66 20.06 7.50
C LEU A 82 -14.51 19.24 8.07
N TRP A 83 -13.96 18.32 7.27
CA TRP A 83 -12.85 17.46 7.66
C TRP A 83 -11.58 18.26 7.89
N ALA A 84 -11.25 19.20 7.00
CA ALA A 84 -10.09 20.07 7.17
C ALA A 84 -10.21 20.94 8.43
N ALA A 85 -11.38 21.55 8.67
CA ALA A 85 -11.62 22.35 9.87
C ALA A 85 -11.53 21.51 11.15
N ASN A 86 -12.10 20.30 11.15
CA ASN A 86 -12.01 19.40 12.29
C ASN A 86 -10.56 18.97 12.55
N ALA A 87 -9.82 18.59 11.52
CA ALA A 87 -8.40 18.21 11.63
C ALA A 87 -7.53 19.36 12.18
N ARG A 88 -7.72 20.60 11.70
CA ARG A 88 -7.01 21.79 12.19
C ARG A 88 -7.31 22.09 13.66
N ARG A 89 -8.45 21.64 14.18
CA ARG A 89 -8.80 21.79 15.59
C ARG A 89 -8.24 20.66 16.45
N THR A 90 -8.36 19.41 15.99
CA THR A 90 -8.08 18.23 16.83
C THR A 90 -6.62 17.80 16.79
N ILE A 91 -5.99 17.82 15.62
CA ILE A 91 -4.63 17.28 15.46
C ILE A 91 -3.58 18.10 16.23
N PRO A 92 -3.60 19.46 16.24
CA PRO A 92 -2.66 20.23 17.05
C PRO A 92 -2.72 19.92 18.54
N ALA A 93 -3.92 19.65 19.08
CA ALA A 93 -4.07 19.27 20.48
C ALA A 93 -3.40 17.91 20.78
N LEU A 94 -3.51 16.94 19.86
CA LEU A 94 -2.84 15.64 19.98
C LEU A 94 -1.31 15.79 19.85
N MET A 95 -0.85 16.59 18.90
CA MET A 95 0.58 16.86 18.71
C MET A 95 1.19 17.56 19.93
N GLY A 96 0.45 18.50 20.54
CA GLY A 96 0.88 19.20 21.76
C GLY A 96 0.96 18.31 23.01
N ALA A 97 0.32 17.13 23.00
CA ALA A 97 0.35 16.18 24.11
C ALA A 97 1.61 15.28 24.11
N THR A 98 2.49 15.40 23.13
CA THR A 98 3.69 14.56 23.01
C THR A 98 4.88 15.33 22.44
N ARG A 99 6.10 14.83 22.69
CA ARG A 99 7.33 15.29 22.01
C ARG A 99 7.74 14.38 20.85
N MET A 100 6.97 13.32 20.58
CA MET A 100 7.23 12.39 19.50
C MET A 100 6.97 13.06 18.14
N LEU A 101 7.76 12.69 17.14
CA LEU A 101 7.47 13.04 15.75
C LEU A 101 6.20 12.29 15.32
N VAL A 102 5.23 13.03 14.77
CA VAL A 102 3.95 12.47 14.33
C VAL A 102 3.98 12.29 12.81
N CYS A 103 3.67 11.08 12.36
CA CYS A 103 3.51 10.72 10.96
C CYS A 103 2.06 10.32 10.72
N GLY A 104 1.46 10.85 9.66
CA GLY A 104 0.15 10.43 9.18
C GLY A 104 0.30 9.29 8.19
N GLU A 105 -0.37 8.17 8.45
CA GLU A 105 -0.62 7.16 7.43
C GLU A 105 -1.64 7.75 6.44
N ASP A 106 -1.15 8.26 5.32
CA ASP A 106 -1.92 8.97 4.30
C ASP A 106 -1.96 8.15 2.99
N LEU A 107 -2.16 6.83 3.08
CA LEU A 107 -2.23 5.95 1.91
C LEU A 107 -3.67 5.67 1.47
N GLY A 108 -3.81 5.20 0.22
CA GLY A 108 -5.08 4.78 -0.34
C GLY A 108 -5.97 5.94 -0.77
N MET A 109 -7.29 5.75 -0.64
CA MET A 109 -8.28 6.71 -1.11
C MET A 109 -8.49 7.80 -0.05
N LEU A 110 -7.87 8.95 -0.27
CA LEU A 110 -7.98 10.10 0.62
C LEU A 110 -8.85 11.21 0.03
N PRO A 111 -9.58 11.95 0.88
CA PRO A 111 -10.20 13.22 0.51
C PRO A 111 -9.17 14.22 0.01
N THR A 112 -9.55 15.11 -0.91
CA THR A 112 -8.61 16.06 -1.52
C THR A 112 -8.06 17.07 -0.51
N CYS A 113 -8.83 17.34 0.55
CA CYS A 113 -8.41 18.19 1.66
C CYS A 113 -7.32 17.57 2.55
N CYS A 114 -7.11 16.25 2.53
CA CYS A 114 -6.23 15.57 3.49
C CYS A 114 -4.74 15.95 3.27
N PRO A 115 -4.14 15.77 2.07
CA PRO A 115 -2.73 16.14 1.85
C PRO A 115 -2.37 17.61 2.19
N PRO A 116 -3.12 18.64 1.75
CA PRO A 116 -2.79 20.02 2.10
C PRO A 116 -3.00 20.32 3.59
N THR A 117 -3.97 19.68 4.24
CA THR A 117 -4.21 19.86 5.68
C THR A 117 -3.06 19.30 6.49
N LEU A 118 -2.65 18.05 6.24
CA LEU A 118 -1.52 17.41 6.92
C LEU A 118 -0.22 18.21 6.74
N ARG A 119 0.05 18.66 5.50
CA ARG A 119 1.20 19.51 5.20
C ARG A 119 1.18 20.82 5.98
N SER A 120 0.03 21.49 6.07
CA SER A 120 -0.10 22.75 6.82
C SER A 120 0.10 22.58 8.34
N LEU A 121 -0.07 21.37 8.85
CA LEU A 121 0.16 21.00 10.25
C LEU A 121 1.59 20.48 10.49
N GLY A 122 2.42 20.38 9.46
CA GLY A 122 3.78 19.86 9.56
C GLY A 122 3.86 18.35 9.78
N LEU A 123 2.82 17.60 9.44
CA LEU A 123 2.79 16.13 9.56
C LEU A 123 3.52 15.48 8.39
N LEU A 124 4.30 14.45 8.69
CA LEU A 124 4.94 13.64 7.66
C LEU A 124 3.93 12.66 7.06
N GLY A 125 3.82 12.64 5.74
CA GLY A 125 3.08 11.60 5.01
C GLY A 125 3.92 10.35 4.73
N LEU A 126 3.30 9.20 4.52
CA LEU A 126 3.97 7.97 4.12
C LEU A 126 4.06 7.86 2.60
N ARG A 127 5.23 7.43 2.11
CA ARG A 127 5.47 7.19 0.68
C ARG A 127 5.97 5.76 0.51
N ILE A 128 5.02 4.85 0.33
CA ILE A 128 5.31 3.44 0.06
C ILE A 128 5.34 3.24 -1.46
N GLN A 129 6.48 2.79 -2.02
CA GLN A 129 6.65 2.76 -3.47
C GLN A 129 5.55 1.99 -4.21
N ARG A 130 5.04 0.92 -3.61
CA ARG A 130 3.98 0.09 -4.20
C ARG A 130 2.55 0.48 -3.79
N MET A 131 2.41 1.59 -3.06
CA MET A 131 1.15 2.26 -2.76
C MET A 131 1.28 3.76 -3.08
N PRO A 132 1.45 4.13 -4.36
CA PRO A 132 1.68 5.51 -4.75
C PRO A 132 0.50 6.42 -4.37
N VAL A 133 0.82 7.68 -4.09
CA VAL A 133 -0.17 8.74 -3.99
C VAL A 133 -0.49 9.22 -5.41
N GLY A 134 -1.76 9.16 -5.81
CA GLY A 134 -2.21 9.63 -7.12
C GLY A 134 -2.29 8.52 -8.17
N GLU A 135 -2.15 8.91 -9.44
CA GLU A 135 -2.23 8.00 -10.58
C GLU A 135 -0.85 7.42 -10.90
N GLY A 136 -0.70 6.11 -10.79
CA GLY A 136 0.55 5.44 -11.06
C GLY A 136 0.55 4.03 -10.48
N GLU A 137 1.38 3.15 -11.05
CA GLU A 137 1.59 1.81 -10.49
C GLU A 137 2.62 1.82 -9.35
N PHE A 138 3.59 2.75 -9.43
CA PHE A 138 4.67 2.92 -8.49
C PHE A 138 4.85 4.39 -8.13
N GLY A 139 5.29 4.66 -6.91
CA GLY A 139 5.79 5.97 -6.52
C GLY A 139 7.21 6.19 -7.04
N GLU A 140 7.55 7.44 -7.32
CA GLU A 140 8.89 7.85 -7.72
C GLU A 140 9.63 8.44 -6.50
N PRO A 141 10.58 7.73 -5.88
CA PRO A 141 11.30 8.22 -4.71
C PRO A 141 12.01 9.55 -4.92
N ALA A 142 12.47 9.86 -6.14
CA ALA A 142 13.10 11.14 -6.44
C ALA A 142 12.14 12.33 -6.26
N ASP A 143 10.84 12.12 -6.45
CA ASP A 143 9.80 13.14 -6.40
C ASP A 143 9.11 13.24 -5.03
N TYR A 144 9.51 12.42 -4.05
CA TYR A 144 8.88 12.44 -2.73
C TYR A 144 9.14 13.75 -1.99
N PRO A 145 8.10 14.36 -1.38
CA PRO A 145 8.26 15.63 -0.68
C PRO A 145 9.06 15.47 0.61
N TYR A 146 9.80 16.49 1.02
CA TYR A 146 10.64 16.44 2.23
C TYR A 146 9.88 16.02 3.50
N LEU A 147 8.66 16.55 3.73
CA LEU A 147 7.81 16.15 4.86
C LEU A 147 7.16 14.78 4.62
N SER A 148 7.98 13.75 4.49
CA SER A 148 7.52 12.37 4.33
C SER A 148 8.47 11.34 4.92
N VAL A 149 7.92 10.14 5.11
CA VAL A 149 8.65 8.90 5.41
C VAL A 149 8.52 8.00 4.19
N CYS A 150 9.62 7.70 3.51
CA CYS A 150 9.60 6.78 2.38
C CYS A 150 10.00 5.36 2.78
N SER A 151 9.44 4.38 2.07
CA SER A 151 9.84 2.98 2.15
C SER A 151 9.51 2.26 0.84
N PRO A 152 10.32 1.25 0.43
CA PRO A 152 9.94 0.38 -0.68
C PRO A 152 8.69 -0.46 -0.35
N SER A 153 8.53 -0.84 0.92
CA SER A 153 7.46 -1.73 1.36
C SER A 153 7.03 -1.47 2.82
N CYS A 154 5.86 -1.95 3.21
CA CYS A 154 5.40 -1.95 4.60
C CYS A 154 4.85 -3.33 4.97
N HIS A 155 4.41 -3.47 6.22
CA HIS A 155 3.88 -4.73 6.74
C HIS A 155 2.61 -5.22 6.02
N ASP A 156 1.85 -4.32 5.40
CA ASP A 156 0.65 -4.64 4.61
C ASP A 156 0.92 -4.88 3.13
N THR A 157 2.18 -4.78 2.69
CA THR A 157 2.60 -5.11 1.33
C THR A 157 3.50 -6.35 1.35
N THR A 158 3.53 -7.10 0.25
CA THR A 158 4.55 -8.13 0.07
C THR A 158 5.95 -7.50 0.10
N PRO A 159 6.96 -8.09 0.76
CA PRO A 159 8.33 -7.58 0.76
C PRO A 159 8.91 -7.50 -0.66
N THR A 160 9.96 -6.70 -0.87
CA THR A 160 10.46 -6.41 -2.23
C THR A 160 10.87 -7.65 -2.99
N ARG A 161 11.54 -8.61 -2.33
CA ARG A 161 11.90 -9.89 -2.95
C ARG A 161 10.69 -10.70 -3.38
N ALA A 162 9.72 -10.88 -2.49
CA ALA A 162 8.52 -11.67 -2.77
C ALA A 162 7.73 -11.05 -3.92
N TRP A 163 7.48 -9.74 -3.84
CA TRP A 163 6.77 -8.98 -4.84
C TRP A 163 7.43 -9.06 -6.24
N TRP A 164 8.76 -8.96 -6.28
CA TRP A 164 9.53 -9.03 -7.53
C TRP A 164 9.38 -10.39 -8.23
N GLU A 165 9.34 -11.47 -7.45
CA GLU A 165 9.25 -12.84 -7.97
C GLU A 165 7.81 -13.26 -8.33
N GLU A 166 6.79 -12.52 -7.89
CA GLU A 166 5.37 -12.83 -8.11
C GLU A 166 4.89 -12.50 -9.54
N ASP A 167 5.30 -11.36 -10.08
CA ASP A 167 4.89 -10.89 -11.41
C ASP A 167 6.07 -10.28 -12.17
N HIS A 168 6.64 -11.09 -13.06
CA HIS A 168 7.83 -10.71 -13.83
C HIS A 168 7.58 -9.55 -14.82
N ALA A 169 6.36 -9.44 -15.38
CA ALA A 169 6.02 -8.34 -16.27
C ALA A 169 5.95 -7.02 -15.51
N ARG A 170 5.40 -7.07 -14.30
CA ARG A 170 5.32 -5.92 -13.39
C ARG A 170 6.69 -5.53 -12.83
N ALA A 171 7.52 -6.50 -12.46
CA ALA A 171 8.91 -6.26 -12.08
C ALA A 171 9.70 -5.59 -13.22
N GLY A 172 9.45 -5.99 -14.48
CA GLY A 172 10.05 -5.35 -15.65
C GLY A 172 9.67 -3.89 -15.87
N ARG A 173 8.45 -3.48 -15.49
CA ARG A 173 8.07 -2.06 -15.49
C ARG A 173 8.83 -1.28 -14.43
N LEU A 174 8.89 -1.77 -13.18
CA LEU A 174 9.70 -1.12 -12.14
C LEU A 174 11.20 -1.03 -12.53
N TRP A 175 11.75 -2.11 -13.11
CA TRP A 175 13.15 -2.18 -13.57
C TRP A 175 13.51 -1.06 -14.56
N ARG A 176 12.65 -0.86 -15.56
CA ARG A 176 12.90 0.14 -16.62
C ARG A 176 12.46 1.53 -16.18
N ASP A 177 11.24 1.64 -15.68
CA ASP A 177 10.55 2.93 -15.53
C ASP A 177 10.94 3.65 -14.23
N CYS A 178 11.26 2.91 -13.15
CA CYS A 178 11.66 3.50 -11.87
C CYS A 178 13.18 3.37 -11.61
N LEU A 179 13.77 2.21 -11.91
CA LEU A 179 15.20 1.97 -11.66
C LEU A 179 16.11 2.40 -12.82
N GLY A 180 15.53 2.81 -13.96
CA GLY A 180 16.27 3.28 -15.13
C GLY A 180 17.22 2.22 -15.72
N ARG A 181 16.92 0.93 -15.54
CA ARG A 181 17.78 -0.17 -15.97
C ARG A 181 17.35 -0.69 -17.34
N GLU A 182 18.34 -0.99 -18.17
CA GLU A 182 18.13 -1.61 -19.47
C GLU A 182 18.06 -3.14 -19.37
N GLY A 183 17.55 -3.77 -20.43
CA GLY A 183 17.49 -5.22 -20.56
C GLY A 183 16.38 -5.89 -19.75
N GLU A 184 16.43 -7.22 -19.74
CA GLU A 184 15.44 -8.04 -19.04
C GLU A 184 15.78 -8.14 -17.54
N PRO A 185 14.83 -7.84 -16.64
CA PRO A 185 15.05 -8.01 -15.20
C PRO A 185 15.35 -9.48 -14.83
N PRO A 186 16.24 -9.72 -13.86
CA PRO A 186 16.42 -11.05 -13.28
C PRO A 186 15.11 -11.65 -12.76
N ARG A 187 14.91 -12.96 -12.93
CA ARG A 187 13.71 -13.67 -12.44
C ARG A 187 13.59 -13.70 -10.91
N ARG A 188 14.73 -13.61 -10.22
CA ARG A 188 14.83 -13.54 -8.76
C ARG A 188 15.28 -12.16 -8.36
N ALA A 189 14.83 -11.69 -7.20
CA ALA A 189 15.35 -10.45 -6.62
C ALA A 189 16.74 -10.70 -6.04
N THR A 190 17.76 -10.49 -6.88
CA THR A 190 19.16 -10.60 -6.47
C THR A 190 19.55 -9.43 -5.55
N PRO A 191 20.65 -9.55 -4.79
CA PRO A 191 21.17 -8.42 -4.02
C PRO A 191 21.34 -7.13 -4.82
N GLU A 192 21.69 -7.21 -6.11
CA GLU A 192 21.82 -6.03 -6.98
C GLU A 192 20.46 -5.34 -7.24
N VAL A 193 19.39 -6.12 -7.45
CA VAL A 193 18.03 -5.60 -7.61
C VAL A 193 17.59 -4.91 -6.31
N VAL A 194 17.79 -5.59 -5.18
CA VAL A 194 17.42 -5.06 -3.85
C VAL A 194 18.22 -3.81 -3.53
N ARG A 195 19.52 -3.79 -3.82
CA ARG A 195 20.39 -2.62 -3.66
C ARG A 195 19.86 -1.44 -4.46
N ALA A 196 19.52 -1.63 -5.74
CA ALA A 196 18.97 -0.56 -6.56
C ALA A 196 17.68 0.03 -5.96
N VAL A 197 16.79 -0.82 -5.43
CA VAL A 197 15.56 -0.38 -4.76
C VAL A 197 15.86 0.37 -3.46
N VAL A 198 16.77 -0.12 -2.61
CA VAL A 198 17.12 0.56 -1.34
C VAL A 198 17.83 1.88 -1.62
N GLU A 199 18.70 1.92 -2.61
CA GLU A 199 19.51 3.07 -2.99
C GLU A 199 18.67 4.27 -3.46
N GLN A 200 17.66 4.08 -4.33
CA GLN A 200 16.74 5.15 -4.73
C GLN A 200 15.99 5.76 -3.52
N HIS A 201 15.62 4.94 -2.52
CA HIS A 201 14.92 5.43 -1.33
C HIS A 201 15.87 6.18 -0.39
N MET A 202 17.10 5.68 -0.23
CA MET A 202 18.16 6.39 0.50
C MET A 202 18.48 7.74 -0.14
N ARG A 203 18.39 7.88 -1.47
CA ARG A 203 18.59 9.16 -2.17
C ARG A 203 17.35 10.05 -2.26
N SER A 204 16.18 9.56 -1.83
CA SER A 204 14.95 10.36 -1.89
C SER A 204 15.06 11.65 -1.07
N PRO A 205 14.31 12.71 -1.42
CA PRO A 205 14.25 13.94 -0.60
C PRO A 205 13.50 13.75 0.74
N SER A 206 12.84 12.61 0.95
CA SER A 206 12.07 12.31 2.16
C SER A 206 12.90 12.49 3.43
N MET A 207 12.33 13.13 4.45
CA MET A 207 12.98 13.34 5.74
C MET A 207 13.45 12.03 6.36
N TRP A 208 12.63 10.98 6.28
CA TRP A 208 12.98 9.65 6.75
C TRP A 208 12.92 8.62 5.62
N ALA A 209 13.93 7.77 5.56
CA ALA A 209 13.88 6.51 4.81
C ALA A 209 13.86 5.37 5.82
N VAL A 210 12.74 4.65 5.88
CA VAL A 210 12.53 3.54 6.82
C VAL A 210 12.32 2.29 6.00
N PHE A 211 13.01 1.20 6.36
CA PHE A 211 12.98 -0.04 5.60
C PHE A 211 12.55 -1.19 6.50
N PRO A 212 11.65 -2.08 6.04
CA PRO A 212 11.47 -3.37 6.67
C PRO A 212 12.79 -4.13 6.64
N LEU A 213 13.10 -4.86 7.72
CA LEU A 213 14.34 -5.62 7.80
C LEU A 213 14.47 -6.64 6.66
N GLN A 214 13.34 -7.16 6.16
CA GLN A 214 13.26 -8.03 4.97
C GLN A 214 13.93 -7.41 3.74
N ASP A 215 13.80 -6.10 3.54
CA ASP A 215 14.36 -5.41 2.37
C ASP A 215 15.84 -5.06 2.58
N LEU A 216 16.32 -4.98 3.83
CA LEU A 216 17.72 -4.69 4.14
C LEU A 216 18.60 -5.94 4.16
N TYR A 217 18.16 -7.01 4.83
CA TYR A 217 18.97 -8.23 4.94
C TYR A 217 19.12 -8.93 3.56
N ALA A 218 18.17 -8.66 2.66
CA ALA A 218 18.17 -9.06 1.25
C ALA A 218 19.30 -8.46 0.39
N LEU A 219 20.03 -7.47 0.92
CA LEU A 219 21.29 -6.99 0.32
C LEU A 219 22.41 -8.05 0.36
N SER A 220 22.23 -9.16 1.07
CA SER A 220 23.17 -10.27 1.12
C SER A 220 22.49 -11.58 0.74
N ALA A 221 22.99 -12.21 -0.34
CA ALA A 221 22.52 -13.54 -0.74
C ALA A 221 22.76 -14.60 0.35
N ARG A 222 23.79 -14.43 1.19
CA ARG A 222 24.06 -15.30 2.34
C ARG A 222 22.89 -15.32 3.31
N HIS A 223 22.33 -14.15 3.64
CA HIS A 223 21.24 -14.09 4.60
C HIS A 223 19.91 -14.48 3.96
N ALA A 224 19.63 -13.98 2.76
CA ALA A 224 18.32 -14.17 2.14
C ALA A 224 18.18 -15.45 1.30
N GLY A 225 19.27 -16.15 0.98
CA GLY A 225 19.26 -17.36 0.15
C GLY A 225 18.71 -18.62 0.83
N GLY A 226 18.59 -18.62 2.17
CA GLY A 226 18.17 -19.78 2.95
C GLY A 226 16.66 -20.06 2.95
N VAL A 227 15.84 -19.11 2.51
CA VAL A 227 14.37 -19.23 2.50
C VAL A 227 13.76 -18.70 1.21
N PRO A 228 12.60 -19.24 0.77
CA PRO A 228 11.85 -18.65 -0.34
C PRO A 228 11.40 -17.23 -0.02
N ALA A 229 11.43 -16.33 -1.01
CA ALA A 229 11.02 -14.94 -0.82
C ALA A 229 9.60 -14.78 -0.26
N SER A 230 8.66 -15.62 -0.70
CA SER A 230 7.27 -15.60 -0.19
C SER A 230 7.13 -15.94 1.29
N ALA A 231 8.12 -16.60 1.90
CA ALA A 231 8.14 -16.89 3.34
C ALA A 231 8.44 -15.65 4.19
N GLU A 232 8.87 -14.55 3.58
CA GLU A 232 9.25 -13.29 4.24
C GLU A 232 8.03 -12.36 4.47
N THR A 233 6.88 -12.71 3.92
CA THR A 233 5.64 -11.93 4.04
C THR A 233 5.06 -12.04 5.45
N ILE A 234 4.98 -10.91 6.14
CA ILE A 234 4.49 -10.81 7.53
C ILE A 234 2.96 -10.77 7.63
N ASN A 235 2.29 -10.22 6.59
CA ASN A 235 0.84 -10.10 6.53
C ASN A 235 0.29 -10.37 5.13
N ASP A 236 -0.96 -10.80 5.08
CA ASP A 236 -1.84 -10.67 3.92
C ASP A 236 -3.11 -9.93 4.33
N PRO A 237 -3.26 -8.64 3.97
CA PRO A 237 -4.43 -7.83 4.36
C PRO A 237 -5.74 -8.33 3.75
N THR A 238 -5.68 -9.18 2.72
CA THR A 238 -6.88 -9.79 2.10
C THR A 238 -7.41 -10.98 2.91
N ASN A 239 -6.61 -11.49 3.86
CA ASN A 239 -6.97 -12.61 4.71
C ASN A 239 -7.20 -12.12 6.16
N PRO A 240 -8.46 -11.90 6.59
CA PRO A 240 -8.76 -11.43 7.94
C PRO A 240 -8.41 -12.45 9.05
N LYS A 241 -8.03 -13.68 8.67
CA LYS A 241 -7.56 -14.73 9.59
C LYS A 241 -6.05 -14.97 9.45
N HIS A 242 -5.33 -14.08 8.77
CA HIS A 242 -3.88 -14.18 8.67
C HIS A 242 -3.25 -14.15 10.06
N TYR A 243 -2.25 -14.99 10.28
CA TYR A 243 -1.59 -15.11 11.56
C TYR A 243 -0.17 -14.54 11.49
N TRP A 244 0.07 -13.47 12.24
CA TRP A 244 1.29 -12.67 12.27
C TRP A 244 2.46 -13.41 12.94
N ARG A 245 3.08 -14.36 12.23
CA ARG A 245 4.05 -15.30 12.81
C ARG A 245 5.42 -15.32 12.14
N LEU A 246 5.72 -14.38 11.26
CA LEU A 246 7.05 -14.30 10.66
C LEU A 246 8.12 -14.19 11.76
N ARG A 247 9.14 -15.01 11.63
CA ARG A 247 10.39 -14.97 12.40
C ARG A 247 11.53 -15.03 11.40
N PHE A 248 12.53 -14.19 11.59
CA PHE A 248 13.73 -14.24 10.77
C PHE A 248 14.51 -15.52 11.08
N HIS A 249 14.99 -16.21 10.04
CA HIS A 249 15.83 -17.40 10.17
C HIS A 249 17.29 -17.07 10.48
N VAL A 250 17.67 -15.80 10.39
CA VAL A 250 19.00 -15.28 10.74
C VAL A 250 18.90 -14.51 12.06
N ALA A 251 19.78 -14.82 13.01
CA ALA A 251 19.85 -14.11 14.28
C ALA A 251 20.40 -12.69 14.12
N LEU A 252 20.02 -11.78 15.02
CA LEU A 252 20.50 -10.40 14.96
C LEU A 252 22.01 -10.33 15.16
N GLU A 253 22.56 -11.18 16.03
CA GLU A 253 23.98 -11.29 16.31
C GLU A 253 24.77 -11.70 15.07
N GLU A 254 24.21 -12.57 14.23
CA GLU A 254 24.84 -12.97 12.96
C GLU A 254 24.84 -11.82 11.94
N LEU A 255 23.77 -11.02 11.88
CA LEU A 255 23.72 -9.83 11.04
C LEU A 255 24.73 -8.77 11.50
N LEU A 256 24.85 -8.57 12.81
CA LEU A 256 25.81 -7.63 13.39
C LEU A 256 27.27 -8.07 13.25
N ALA A 257 27.52 -9.38 13.08
CA ALA A 257 28.85 -9.92 12.81
C ALA A 257 29.23 -9.89 11.32
N ASP A 258 28.30 -9.59 10.41
CA ASP A 258 28.56 -9.50 8.98
C ASP A 258 29.05 -8.09 8.60
N GLU A 259 30.37 -7.88 8.73
CA GLU A 259 31.00 -6.59 8.41
C GLU A 259 30.83 -6.16 6.95
N GLY A 260 30.70 -7.12 6.02
CA GLY A 260 30.46 -6.83 4.61
C GLY A 260 29.08 -6.22 4.38
N TRP A 261 28.05 -6.84 4.95
CA TRP A 261 26.68 -6.33 4.91
C TRP A 261 26.54 -5.00 5.66
N LEU A 262 27.19 -4.84 6.81
CA LEU A 262 27.21 -3.56 7.54
C LEU A 262 27.93 -2.46 6.75
N ALA A 263 29.05 -2.76 6.10
CA ALA A 263 29.76 -1.80 5.25
C ALA A 263 28.90 -1.35 4.06
N GLU A 264 28.16 -2.27 3.45
CA GLU A 264 27.20 -1.99 2.38
C GLU A 264 26.10 -1.02 2.83
N LEU A 265 25.49 -1.27 4.00
CA LEU A 265 24.50 -0.37 4.58
C LEU A 265 25.08 1.02 4.91
N ARG A 266 26.27 1.08 5.52
CA ARG A 266 26.96 2.34 5.81
C ARG A 266 27.26 3.11 4.52
N GLY A 267 27.62 2.41 3.45
CA GLY A 267 27.79 2.98 2.11
C GLY A 267 26.50 3.63 1.60
N LEU A 268 25.38 2.88 1.62
CA LEU A 268 24.07 3.40 1.22
C LEU A 268 23.64 4.63 2.02
N VAL A 269 23.88 4.65 3.33
CA VAL A 269 23.59 5.80 4.20
C VAL A 269 24.44 7.02 3.82
N ARG A 270 25.75 6.82 3.57
CA ARG A 270 26.67 7.89 3.17
C ARG A 270 26.30 8.45 1.79
N ASP A 271 26.11 7.57 0.81
CA ASP A 271 25.84 7.93 -0.58
C ASP A 271 24.44 8.55 -0.76
N GLY A 272 23.52 8.25 0.17
CA GLY A 272 22.22 8.91 0.30
C GLY A 272 22.26 10.22 1.07
N GLY A 273 23.41 10.64 1.61
CA GLY A 273 23.53 11.86 2.43
C GLY A 273 22.78 11.78 3.77
N ARG A 274 22.55 10.58 4.30
CA ARG A 274 21.75 10.32 5.52
C ARG A 274 22.59 10.03 6.76
N GLN A 275 23.90 10.29 6.71
CA GLN A 275 24.81 10.12 7.84
C GLN A 275 24.64 11.24 8.89
N HIS A 276 24.94 10.92 10.14
CA HIS A 276 24.85 11.87 11.24
C HIS A 276 26.07 12.81 11.29
N GLY A 277 25.94 14.03 10.73
CA GLY A 277 26.94 15.11 10.79
C GLY A 277 28.16 14.89 9.87
N GLU A 278 28.81 15.90 9.28
CA GLU A 278 28.69 17.36 9.43
C GLU A 278 27.94 17.96 8.23
N ARG A 279 27.05 18.93 8.50
CA ARG A 279 26.63 19.85 7.43
C ARG A 279 27.86 20.69 7.08
N ALA A 280 28.36 20.55 5.85
CA ALA A 280 29.24 21.55 5.25
C ALA A 280 28.47 22.86 5.03
#